data_AF-A0A353R6N5-F1
#
_entry.id   AF-A0A353R6N5-F1
#
_cell.length_a   1.000
_cell.length_b   1.000
_cell.length_c   1.000
_cell.angle_alpha   90.00
_cell.angle_beta   90.00
_cell.angle_gamma   90.00
#
_symmetry.space_group_name_H-M   'P 1'
#
loop_
_entity.id
_entity.type
_entity.pdbx_description
1 polymer ?
#
loop_
_entity_poly.entity_id
_entity_poly.type
_entity_poly.pdbx_seq_one_letter_code
_entity_poly.pdbx_strand_id
1 'polypeptide(L)' 'DQAVLTLMKTSDVIESDFLTVNPHDSLEQLVRVVQESNRNLFPVTDTEGCLQGIVSLDDMRSIMFRRELYGK' A
#
# COMPACT_ATOMS: atom_id res chain seq x y z
N ASP A 1 -17.10 16.45 -23.11
CA ASP A 1 -17.20 15.81 -21.78
C ASP A 1 -16.33 16.46 -20.71
N GLN A 2 -16.57 17.73 -20.37
CA GLN A 2 -15.79 18.45 -19.34
C GLN A 2 -16.57 18.71 -18.04
N ALA A 3 -17.90 18.54 -18.06
CA ALA A 3 -18.79 18.90 -16.95
C ALA A 3 -18.91 17.81 -15.86
N VAL A 4 -18.58 16.55 -16.16
CA VAL A 4 -18.77 15.42 -15.22
C VAL A 4 -17.78 15.50 -14.04
N LEU A 5 -16.52 15.86 -14.30
CA LEU A 5 -15.50 16.03 -13.26
C LEU A 5 -15.80 17.22 -12.34
N THR A 6 -16.49 18.26 -12.83
CA THR A 6 -16.84 19.46 -12.05
C THR A 6 -17.93 19.19 -11.00
N LEU A 7 -18.78 18.19 -11.23
CA LEU A 7 -19.86 17.80 -10.32
C LEU A 7 -19.45 16.72 -9.33
N MET A 8 -18.34 16.01 -9.58
CA MET A 8 -17.78 15.07 -8.62
C MET A 8 -17.17 15.84 -7.45
N LYS A 9 -17.70 15.63 -6.25
CA LYS A 9 -17.05 16.15 -5.05
C LYS A 9 -15.80 15.31 -4.81
N THR A 10 -14.69 15.96 -4.49
CA THR A 10 -13.43 15.27 -4.17
C THR A 10 -13.60 14.24 -3.06
N SER A 11 -14.52 14.49 -2.10
CA SER A 11 -14.88 13.53 -1.05
C SER A 11 -15.37 12.18 -1.56
N ASP A 12 -16.03 12.17 -2.72
CA ASP A 12 -16.71 11.00 -3.26
C ASP A 12 -15.74 10.09 -4.03
N VAL A 13 -14.52 10.57 -4.28
CA VAL A 13 -13.44 9.84 -4.96
C VAL A 13 -12.25 9.53 -4.03
N ILE A 14 -12.31 9.94 -2.76
CA ILE A 14 -11.28 9.59 -1.77
C ILE A 14 -11.50 8.16 -1.32
N GLU A 15 -10.50 7.33 -1.56
CA GLU A 15 -10.46 5.94 -1.12
C GLU A 15 -9.93 5.87 0.33
N SER A 16 -10.48 4.97 1.14
CA SER A 16 -10.15 4.82 2.56
C SER A 16 -9.83 3.37 2.96
N ASP A 17 -9.95 2.43 2.02
CA ASP A 17 -9.76 0.99 2.21
C ASP A 17 -8.32 0.54 1.88
N PHE A 18 -7.33 1.29 2.37
CA PHE A 18 -5.93 0.92 2.21
C PHE A 18 -5.46 0.05 3.38
N LEU A 19 -4.77 -1.05 3.07
CA LEU A 19 -3.98 -1.77 4.07
C LEU A 19 -2.62 -1.09 4.21
N THR A 20 -2.22 -0.83 5.45
CA THR A 20 -0.95 -0.18 5.78
C THR A 20 0.12 -1.20 6.14
N VAL A 21 1.38 -0.78 6.02
CA VAL A 21 2.56 -1.58 6.38
C VAL A 21 3.48 -0.76 7.28
N ASN A 22 4.22 -1.42 8.15
CA ASN A 22 5.21 -0.77 9.00
C ASN A 22 6.60 -0.85 8.37
N PRO A 23 7.46 0.18 8.48
CA PRO A 23 8.83 0.12 7.95
C PRO A 23 9.69 -0.97 8.61
N HIS A 24 9.28 -1.50 9.75
CA HIS A 24 9.94 -2.58 10.47
C HIS A 24 9.27 -3.96 10.26
N ASP A 25 8.23 -4.04 9.42
CA ASP A 25 7.60 -5.32 9.10
C ASP A 25 8.56 -6.25 8.35
N SER A 26 8.45 -7.54 8.64
CA SER A 26 9.13 -8.57 7.89
C SER A 26 8.59 -8.68 6.45
N LEU A 27 9.41 -9.20 5.55
CA LEU A 27 8.98 -9.48 4.18
C LEU A 27 7.80 -10.47 4.15
N GLU A 28 7.70 -11.38 5.11
CA GLU A 28 6.56 -12.29 5.24
C GLU A 28 5.25 -11.53 5.53
N GLN A 29 5.26 -10.61 6.51
CA GLN A 29 4.09 -9.79 6.81
C GLN A 29 3.70 -8.93 5.61
N LEU A 30 4.71 -8.35 4.95
CA LEU A 30 4.51 -7.54 3.76
C LEU A 30 3.77 -8.31 2.65
N VAL A 31 4.18 -9.55 2.39
CA VAL A 31 3.54 -10.43 1.40
C VAL A 31 2.12 -10.79 1.80
N ARG A 32 1.85 -11.06 3.09
CA ARG A 32 0.50 -11.33 3.59
C ARG A 32 -0.43 -10.14 3.34
N VAL A 33 0.02 -8.92 3.68
CA VAL A 33 -0.76 -7.69 3.45
C VAL A 33 -1.07 -7.51 1.96
N VAL A 34 -0.10 -7.79 1.09
CA VAL A 34 -0.33 -7.73 -0.36
C VAL A 34 -1.33 -8.78 -0.85
N GLN A 35 -1.28 -10.00 -0.31
CA GLN A 35 -2.22 -11.06 -0.68
C GLN A 35 -3.67 -10.75 -0.27
N GLU A 36 -3.86 -10.01 0.83
CA GLU A 36 -5.18 -9.60 1.33
C GLU A 36 -5.69 -8.30 0.69
N SER A 37 -4.79 -7.51 0.09
CA SER A 37 -5.12 -6.22 -0.52
C SER A 37 -5.67 -6.37 -1.94
N ASN A 38 -6.73 -5.62 -2.23
CA ASN A 38 -7.22 -5.39 -3.59
C ASN A 38 -6.58 -4.13 -4.24
N ARG A 39 -5.66 -3.47 -3.52
CA ARG A 39 -5.03 -2.20 -3.89
C ARG A 39 -3.56 -2.40 -4.22
N ASN A 40 -3.06 -1.55 -5.14
CA ASN A 40 -1.66 -1.57 -5.57
C ASN A 40 -0.77 -0.59 -4.80
N LEU A 41 -1.32 0.16 -3.85
CA LEU A 41 -0.61 1.15 -3.04
C LEU A 41 -0.77 0.79 -1.58
N PHE A 42 0.34 0.87 -0.85
CA PHE A 42 0.45 0.50 0.55
C PHE A 42 1.08 1.68 1.30
N PRO A 43 0.30 2.40 2.12
CA PRO A 43 0.83 3.45 2.97
C PRO A 43 1.76 2.83 4.02
N VAL A 44 2.96 3.38 4.14
CA VAL A 44 3.91 3.01 5.19
C VAL A 44 3.66 3.90 6.39
N THR A 45 3.25 3.33 7.52
CA THR A 45 2.93 4.08 8.75
C THR A 45 3.81 3.64 9.91
N ASP A 46 4.12 4.55 10.82
CA ASP A 46 4.73 4.19 12.10
C ASP A 46 3.72 3.58 13.09
N THR A 47 4.17 3.29 14.30
CA THR A 47 3.34 2.71 15.37
C THR A 47 2.26 3.65 15.90
N GLU A 48 2.37 4.96 15.64
CA GLU A 48 1.36 5.96 16.00
C GLU A 48 0.36 6.21 14.85
N GLY A 49 0.52 5.52 13.72
CA GLY A 49 -0.32 5.66 12.54
C GLY A 49 0.05 6.87 11.67
N CYS A 50 1.19 7.52 11.93
CA CYS A 50 1.62 8.63 11.09
C CYS A 50 2.21 8.09 9.78
N LEU A 51 1.83 8.71 8.66
CA LEU A 51 2.31 8.34 7.32
C LEU A 51 3.79 8.69 7.18
N GLN A 52 4.62 7.68 6.96
CA GLN A 52 6.04 7.78 6.71
C GLN A 52 6.37 7.74 5.22
N GLY A 53 5.51 7.13 4.40
CA GLY A 53 5.71 7.04 2.95
C GLY A 53 4.68 6.17 2.25
N ILE A 54 4.91 5.88 0.97
CA ILE A 54 4.04 5.03 0.15
C ILE A 54 4.93 4.04 -0.61
N VAL A 55 4.49 2.79 -0.67
CA VAL A 55 5.10 1.73 -1.48
C VAL A 55 4.05 1.19 -2.45
N SER A 56 4.45 0.97 -3.70
CA SER A 56 3.58 0.33 -4.69
C SER A 56 3.86 -1.17 -4.81
N LEU A 57 2.87 -1.93 -5.26
CA LEU A 57 3.03 -3.36 -5.56
C LEU A 57 4.16 -3.61 -6.57
N ASP A 58 4.36 -2.70 -7.52
CA ASP A 58 5.39 -2.82 -8.54
C ASP A 58 6.80 -2.71 -7.94
N ASP A 59 7.01 -1.80 -6.98
CA ASP A 59 8.27 -1.68 -6.24
C ASP A 59 8.57 -2.96 -5.46
N MET A 60 7.54 -3.51 -4.80
CA MET A 60 7.64 -4.71 -3.97
C MET A 60 7.89 -5.97 -4.80
N ARG A 61 7.35 -6.04 -6.03
CA ARG A 61 7.47 -7.22 -6.89
C ARG A 61 8.94 -7.61 -7.13
N SER A 62 9.83 -6.62 -7.19
CA SER A 62 11.28 -6.83 -7.35
C SER A 62 11.94 -7.60 -6.19
N ILE A 63 11.39 -7.50 -4.98
CA ILE A 63 11.92 -8.13 -3.77
C ILE A 63 11.11 -9.35 -3.32
N MET A 64 9.82 -9.42 -3.63
CA MET A 64 8.93 -10.52 -3.21
C MET A 64 9.37 -11.89 -3.71
N PHE A 65 10.08 -11.98 -4.83
CA PHE A 65 10.54 -13.27 -5.37
C PHE A 65 11.96 -13.64 -4.96
N ARG A 66 12.65 -12.77 -4.22
CA ARG A 66 14.01 -12.98 -3.75
C ARG A 66 14.01 -13.88 -2.54
N ARG A 67 14.00 -15.20 -2.76
CA ARG A 67 13.93 -16.23 -1.70
C ARG A 67 15.03 -16.08 -0.65
N GLU A 68 16.17 -15.50 -0.99
CA GLU A 68 17.25 -15.19 -0.05
C GLU A 68 16.87 -14.16 1.03
N LEU A 69 15.84 -13.36 0.80
CA LEU A 69 15.29 -12.41 1.77
C LEU A 69 14.27 -13.07 2.71
N TYR A 70 13.82 -14.28 2.40
CA TYR A 70 12.94 -15.10 3.24
C TYR A 70 13.80 -16.07 4.05
N GLY A 71 14.35 -15.61 5.16
CA GLY A 71 15.19 -16.44 6.01
C GLY A 71 16.24 -15.65 6.78
N LYS A 72 15.78 -14.95 7.81
CA LYS A 72 16.51 -14.74 9.06
C LYS A 72 15.51 -14.75 10.20
#